data_AF-A0A2S2Q693-F1
#
_entry.id   AF-A0A2S2Q693-F1
#
_cell.length_a   1.000
_cell.length_b   1.000
_cell.length_c   1.000
_cell.angle_alpha   90.00
_cell.angle_beta   90.00
_cell.angle_gamma   90.00
#
_symmetry.space_group_name_H-M   'P 1'
#
loop_
_entity.id
_entity.type
_entity.pdbx_description
1 polymer ?
#
loop_
_entity_poly.entity_id
_entity_poly.type
_entity_poly.pdbx_seq_one_letter_code
_entity_poly.pdbx_strand_id
1 'polypeptide(L)'
;MNEKEEKIFHEMADKDKMRYNTNMQSYIPLKGKNVYFKKQRPIKDPNAPKRSLSAFFWFCNDEREKFDDMNRMNPGDEAKHLAKLWHNADITVKQKYEAIAEKDKARYEREMTEYTNEGKATLFQQMVIQKQQQNIVQQQEMMAVENETDEAEECTCKIVLV
;
A
#
# COMPACT_ATOMS: atom_id res chain seq x y z
N MET A 1 -21.90 21.20 3.99
CA MET A 1 -22.23 21.34 5.42
C MET A 1 -22.22 22.81 5.76
N ASN A 2 -23.20 23.26 6.53
CA ASN A 2 -23.26 24.66 6.93
C ASN A 2 -22.22 24.92 8.03
N GLU A 3 -21.60 26.11 8.07
CA GLU A 3 -20.51 26.42 9.02
C GLU A 3 -20.94 26.23 10.50
N LYS A 4 -22.24 26.44 10.78
CA LYS A 4 -22.83 26.23 12.10
C LYS A 4 -22.88 24.77 12.51
N GLU A 5 -23.14 23.86 11.57
CA GLU A 5 -23.18 22.42 11.81
C GLU A 5 -21.76 21.89 12.04
N GLU A 6 -20.80 22.38 11.26
CA GLU A 6 -19.38 22.03 11.40
C GLU A 6 -18.84 22.37 12.80
N LYS A 7 -19.21 23.54 13.36
CA LYS A 7 -18.81 23.93 14.73
C LYS A 7 -19.34 22.98 15.81
N ILE A 8 -20.55 22.45 15.65
CA ILE A 8 -21.13 21.49 16.60
C ILE A 8 -20.32 20.19 16.60
N PHE A 9 -19.91 19.71 15.42
CA PHE A 9 -19.08 18.52 15.30
C PHE A 9 -17.67 18.73 15.87
N HIS A 10 -17.06 19.89 15.63
CA HIS A 10 -15.76 20.23 16.22
C HIS A 10 -15.83 20.30 17.75
N GLU A 11 -16.82 20.99 18.31
CA GLU A 11 -17.00 21.08 19.76
C GLU A 11 -17.26 19.71 20.40
N MET A 12 -18.06 18.86 19.74
CA MET A 12 -18.29 17.50 20.20
C MET A 12 -17.00 16.66 20.19
N ALA A 13 -16.17 16.82 19.15
CA ALA A 13 -14.86 16.15 19.06
C ALA A 13 -13.90 16.64 20.16
N ASP A 14 -13.89 17.93 20.49
CA ASP A 14 -13.06 18.48 21.56
C ASP A 14 -13.48 17.95 22.94
N LYS A 15 -14.79 17.88 23.20
CA LYS A 15 -15.32 17.28 24.44
C LYS A 15 -14.97 15.80 24.56
N ASP A 16 -15.10 15.04 23.47
CA ASP A 16 -14.73 13.62 23.44
C ASP A 16 -13.23 13.41 23.70
N LYS A 17 -12.38 14.26 23.09
CA LYS A 17 -10.93 14.25 23.33
C LYS A 17 -10.59 14.52 24.79
N MET A 18 -11.25 15.50 25.43
CA MET A 18 -11.04 15.80 26.85
C MET A 18 -11.46 14.62 27.73
N ARG A 19 -12.62 14.01 27.47
CA ARG A 19 -13.07 12.79 28.16
C ARG A 19 -12.06 11.65 28.03
N TYR A 20 -11.57 11.40 26.82
CA TYR A 20 -10.56 10.38 26.56
C TYR A 20 -9.27 10.64 27.35
N ASN A 21 -8.77 11.88 27.33
CA ASN A 21 -7.56 12.26 28.05
C ASN A 21 -7.72 12.03 29.56
N THR A 22 -8.85 12.43 30.15
CA THR A 22 -9.15 12.19 31.57
C THR A 22 -9.20 10.69 31.88
N ASN A 23 -9.87 9.88 31.05
CA ASN A 23 -9.93 8.43 31.21
C ASN A 23 -8.56 7.76 31.04
N MET A 24 -7.68 8.34 30.22
CA MET A 24 -6.32 7.85 30.03
C MET A 24 -5.39 8.20 31.20
N GLN A 25 -5.63 9.28 31.95
CA GLN A 25 -4.82 9.62 33.13
C GLN A 25 -4.91 8.55 34.24
N SER A 26 -6.06 7.89 34.38
CA SER A 26 -6.27 6.79 35.34
C SER A 26 -5.96 5.40 34.77
N TYR A 27 -5.62 5.31 33.48
CA TYR A 27 -5.37 4.04 32.80
C TYR A 27 -3.94 3.55 33.05
N ILE A 28 -3.80 2.41 33.73
CA ILE A 28 -2.52 1.72 33.94
C ILE A 28 -2.47 0.52 32.97
N PRO A 29 -1.69 0.59 31.87
CA PRO A 29 -1.53 -0.55 30.98
C PRO A 29 -0.79 -1.68 31.70
N LEU A 30 -1.26 -2.93 31.50
CA LEU A 30 -0.58 -4.13 31.98
C LEU A 30 0.85 -4.19 31.42
N LYS A 31 1.85 -4.21 32.32
CA LYS A 31 3.27 -4.32 31.92
C LYS A 31 3.51 -5.61 31.14
N GLY A 32 4.21 -5.53 30.01
CA GLY A 32 4.74 -6.69 29.29
C GLY A 32 3.99 -7.12 28.02
N LYS A 33 2.88 -6.47 27.66
CA LYS A 33 2.30 -6.61 26.32
C LYS A 33 2.32 -5.24 25.64
N ASN A 34 3.21 -5.05 24.67
CA ASN A 34 3.09 -3.96 23.71
C ASN A 34 1.81 -4.21 22.90
N VAL A 35 0.65 -3.78 23.40
CA VAL A 35 -0.66 -3.90 22.73
C VAL A 35 -0.72 -3.01 21.48
N TYR A 36 0.25 -2.11 21.30
CA TYR A 36 0.56 -1.56 19.99
C TYR A 36 1.29 -2.62 19.16
N PHE A 37 0.54 -3.54 18.58
CA PHE A 37 0.98 -4.16 17.34
C PHE A 37 1.22 -3.00 16.37
N LYS A 38 2.49 -2.61 16.17
CA LYS A 38 2.87 -1.76 15.06
C LYS A 38 2.31 -2.47 13.83
N LYS A 39 1.23 -1.93 13.27
CA LYS A 39 0.68 -2.41 12.00
C LYS A 39 1.85 -2.36 11.03
N GLN A 40 2.43 -3.53 10.73
CA GLN A 40 3.50 -3.63 9.76
C GLN A 40 2.92 -3.05 8.49
N ARG A 41 3.61 -2.05 7.93
CA ARG A 41 3.15 -1.49 6.66
C ARG A 41 3.11 -2.65 5.67
N PRO A 42 2.03 -2.78 4.87
CA PRO A 42 1.97 -3.83 3.88
C PRO A 42 3.24 -3.77 3.02
N ILE A 43 3.78 -4.94 2.70
CA ILE A 43 4.93 -5.06 1.80
C ILE A 43 4.50 -4.35 0.52
N LYS A 44 5.25 -3.34 0.12
CA LYS A 44 4.96 -2.61 -1.11
C LYS A 44 5.27 -3.55 -2.27
N ASP A 45 4.35 -3.64 -3.22
CA ASP A 45 4.56 -4.42 -4.44
C ASP A 45 5.81 -3.93 -5.15
N PRO A 46 6.75 -4.82 -5.53
CA PRO A 46 7.99 -4.42 -6.21
C PRO A 46 7.77 -3.70 -7.55
N ASN A 47 6.62 -3.92 -8.19
CA ASN A 47 6.26 -3.31 -9.47
C ASN A 47 5.51 -1.97 -9.33
N ALA A 48 5.24 -1.51 -8.10
CA ALA A 48 4.55 -0.24 -7.90
C ALA A 48 5.46 0.94 -8.26
N PRO A 49 4.98 1.92 -9.06
CA PRO A 49 5.72 3.12 -9.39
C PRO A 49 6.24 3.84 -8.14
N LYS A 50 7.47 4.31 -8.20
CA LYS A 50 8.08 5.03 -7.07
C LYS A 50 7.43 6.40 -6.93
N ARG A 51 6.99 6.72 -5.71
CA ARG A 51 6.35 8.02 -5.39
C ARG A 51 7.15 9.20 -5.93
N SER A 52 6.45 10.24 -6.39
CA SER A 52 7.08 11.50 -6.78
C SER A 52 7.83 12.16 -5.61
N LEU A 53 8.93 12.82 -5.95
CA LEU A 53 9.75 13.58 -5.02
C LEU A 53 9.28 15.04 -4.98
N SER A 54 9.16 15.57 -3.77
CA SER A 54 8.88 16.99 -3.55
C SER A 54 10.10 17.86 -3.89
N ALA A 55 9.87 19.14 -4.18
CA ALA A 55 10.89 20.15 -4.47
C ALA A 55 12.05 20.12 -3.44
N PHE A 56 11.73 19.96 -2.16
CA PHE A 56 12.73 19.86 -1.10
C PHE A 56 13.67 18.67 -1.26
N PHE A 57 13.17 17.51 -1.69
CA PHE A 57 14.01 16.32 -1.87
C PHE A 57 14.91 16.43 -3.09
N TRP A 58 14.46 17.11 -4.16
CA TRP A 58 15.32 17.45 -5.29
C TRP A 58 16.46 18.37 -4.85
N PHE A 59 16.14 19.42 -4.08
CA PHE A 59 17.16 20.29 -3.49
C PHE A 59 18.15 19.53 -2.61
N CYS A 60 17.67 18.63 -1.73
CA CYS A 60 18.55 17.82 -0.89
C CYS A 60 19.48 16.90 -1.69
N ASN A 61 19.02 16.36 -2.83
CA ASN A 61 19.86 15.51 -3.68
C ASN A 61 20.98 16.30 -4.35
N ASP A 62 20.67 17.49 -4.89
CA ASP A 62 21.67 18.36 -5.51
C ASP A 62 22.69 18.88 -4.49
N GLU A 63 22.25 19.25 -3.29
CA GLU A 63 23.15 19.72 -2.23
C GLU A 63 24.01 18.59 -1.67
N ARG A 64 23.48 17.36 -1.60
CA ARG A 64 24.25 16.16 -1.27
C ARG A 64 25.39 15.93 -2.26
N GLU A 65 25.10 16.06 -3.54
CA GLU A 65 26.09 15.85 -4.60
C GLU A 65 27.19 16.93 -4.59
N LYS A 66 26.86 18.16 -4.19
CA LYS A 66 27.84 19.25 -4.04
C LYS A 66 28.74 19.09 -2.81
N PHE A 67 28.28 18.42 -1.76
CA PHE A 67 29.00 18.29 -0.50
C PHE A 67 29.26 16.81 -0.16
N ASP A 68 30.27 16.22 -0.80
CA ASP A 68 30.75 14.86 -0.49
C ASP A 68 31.12 14.69 0.99
N ASP A 69 31.59 15.76 1.64
CA ASP A 69 31.93 15.77 3.06
C ASP A 69 30.72 15.67 3.99
N MET A 70 29.53 16.13 3.56
CA MET A 70 28.30 15.97 4.33
C MET A 70 27.77 14.54 4.32
N ASN A 71 28.16 13.73 3.32
CA ASN A 71 27.81 12.31 3.25
C ASN A 71 28.52 11.47 4.34
N ARG A 72 29.59 11.99 4.96
CA ARG A 72 30.25 11.35 6.11
C ARG A 72 29.60 11.68 7.45
N MET A 73 28.71 12.66 7.50
CA MET A 73 27.98 13.02 8.71
C MET A 73 26.79 12.08 8.94
N ASN A 74 26.29 12.05 10.17
CA ASN A 74 25.06 11.35 10.49
C ASN A 74 23.92 11.90 9.62
N PRO A 75 23.18 11.07 8.86
CA PRO A 75 22.12 11.53 7.96
C PRO A 75 21.01 12.32 8.67
N GLY A 76 20.85 12.13 9.99
CA GLY A 76 19.94 12.93 10.80
C GLY A 76 20.37 14.40 10.97
N ASP A 77 21.67 14.68 11.03
CA ASP A 77 22.20 16.04 11.23
C ASP A 77 22.35 16.77 9.89
N GLU A 78 22.71 16.04 8.84
CA GLU A 78 22.66 16.50 7.46
C GLU A 78 21.25 17.01 7.08
N ALA A 79 20.21 16.22 7.38
CA ALA A 79 18.83 16.60 7.09
C ALA A 79 18.39 17.89 7.81
N LYS A 80 18.84 18.11 9.05
CA LYS A 80 18.57 19.35 9.80
C LYS A 80 19.25 20.55 9.16
N HIS A 81 20.48 20.38 8.65
CA HIS A 81 21.21 21.43 7.97
C HIS A 81 20.51 21.83 6.66
N LEU A 82 20.15 20.85 5.83
CA LEU A 82 19.41 21.07 4.58
C LEU A 82 18.04 21.71 4.81
N ALA A 83 17.33 21.34 5.87
CA ALA A 83 16.05 21.96 6.22
C ALA A 83 16.19 23.45 6.54
N LYS A 84 17.26 23.86 7.24
CA LYS A 84 17.54 25.27 7.52
C LYS A 84 17.88 26.04 6.24
N LEU A 85 18.71 25.45 5.37
CA LEU A 85 19.04 26.03 4.07
C LEU A 85 17.79 26.23 3.21
N TRP A 86 16.91 25.22 3.15
CA TRP A 86 15.66 25.32 2.38
C TRP A 86 14.72 26.39 2.93
N HIS A 87 14.61 26.53 4.26
CA HIS A 87 13.80 27.59 4.84
C HIS A 87 14.29 28.97 4.41
N ASN A 88 15.62 29.19 4.46
CA ASN A 88 16.28 30.44 4.10
C ASN A 88 16.51 30.61 2.59
N ALA A 89 16.24 29.60 1.76
CA ALA A 89 16.46 29.66 0.32
C ALA A 89 15.54 30.68 -0.36
N ASP A 90 16.08 31.31 -1.40
CA ASP A 90 15.37 32.30 -2.21
C ASP A 90 14.19 31.67 -2.97
N ILE A 91 13.16 32.47 -3.23
CA ILE A 91 11.94 32.09 -3.92
C ILE A 91 12.26 31.60 -5.34
N THR A 92 13.25 32.22 -6.00
CA THR A 92 13.69 31.81 -7.34
C THR A 92 14.22 30.38 -7.37
N VAL A 93 15.01 30.01 -6.36
CA VAL A 93 15.54 28.65 -6.19
C VAL A 93 14.41 27.68 -5.89
N LYS A 94 13.50 28.03 -4.98
CA LYS A 94 12.33 27.21 -4.66
C LYS A 94 11.46 26.94 -5.89
N GLN A 95 11.17 27.97 -6.68
CA GLN A 95 10.38 27.85 -7.92
C GLN A 95 11.03 26.93 -8.95
N LYS A 96 12.36 26.98 -9.11
CA LYS A 96 13.08 26.06 -10.01
C LYS A 96 12.86 24.60 -9.58
N TYR A 97 12.97 24.31 -8.29
CA TYR A 97 12.78 22.96 -7.76
C TYR A 97 11.31 22.53 -7.74
N GLU A 98 10.37 23.46 -7.55
CA GLU A 98 8.93 23.21 -7.70
C GLU A 98 8.58 22.83 -9.15
N ALA A 99 9.16 23.49 -10.14
CA ALA A 99 8.95 23.13 -11.55
C ALA A 99 9.48 21.72 -11.87
N ILE A 100 10.60 21.31 -11.27
CA ILE A 100 11.14 19.94 -11.39
C ILE A 100 10.22 18.94 -10.68
N ALA A 101 9.75 19.28 -9.49
CA ALA A 101 8.84 18.44 -8.72
C ALA A 101 7.49 18.24 -9.43
N GLU A 102 6.94 19.26 -10.08
CA GLU A 102 5.68 19.14 -10.83
C GLU A 102 5.85 18.25 -12.06
N LYS A 103 6.99 18.34 -12.76
CA LYS A 103 7.32 17.39 -13.85
C LYS A 103 7.42 15.96 -13.34
N ASP A 104 8.05 15.76 -12.18
CA ASP A 104 8.19 14.44 -11.57
C ASP A 104 6.84 13.87 -11.11
N LYS A 105 5.97 14.72 -10.58
CA LYS A 105 4.59 14.39 -10.22
C LYS A 105 3.79 13.97 -11.45
N ALA A 106 3.87 14.72 -12.55
CA ALA A 106 3.21 14.34 -13.81
C ALA A 106 3.71 12.99 -14.35
N ARG A 107 5.01 12.71 -14.23
CA ARG A 107 5.58 11.39 -14.55
C ARG A 107 4.98 10.29 -13.67
N TYR A 108 4.91 10.51 -12.36
CA TYR A 108 4.36 9.53 -11.41
C TYR A 108 2.87 9.27 -11.66
N GLU A 109 2.10 10.31 -11.96
CA GLU A 109 0.68 10.16 -12.29
C GLU A 109 0.49 9.31 -13.54
N ARG A 110 1.31 9.51 -14.60
CA ARG A 110 1.28 8.66 -15.79
C ARG A 110 1.64 7.20 -15.46
N GLU A 111 2.76 6.95 -14.80
CA GLU A 111 3.19 5.59 -14.42
C GLU A 111 2.17 4.91 -13.49
N MET A 112 1.52 5.66 -12.60
CA MET A 112 0.51 5.14 -11.69
C MET A 112 -0.78 4.76 -12.44
N THR A 113 -1.15 5.52 -13.48
CA THR A 113 -2.30 5.16 -14.33
C THR A 113 -2.03 3.88 -15.10
N GLU A 114 -0.83 3.71 -15.65
CA GLU A 114 -0.37 2.49 -16.32
C GLU A 114 -0.36 1.31 -15.34
N TYR A 115 0.28 1.46 -14.17
CA TYR A 115 0.33 0.43 -13.14
C TYR A 115 -1.05 0.01 -12.63
N THR A 116 -1.98 0.96 -12.49
CA THR A 116 -3.34 0.65 -12.05
C THR A 116 -4.09 -0.14 -13.12
N ASN A 117 -3.86 0.17 -14.40
CA ASN A 117 -4.47 -0.55 -15.51
C ASN A 117 -3.86 -1.95 -15.68
N GLU A 118 -2.53 -2.06 -15.57
CA GLU A 118 -1.82 -3.34 -15.55
C GLU A 118 -2.23 -4.18 -14.34
N GLY A 119 -2.28 -3.62 -13.14
CA GLY A 119 -2.72 -4.31 -11.93
C GLY A 119 -4.14 -4.87 -12.06
N LYS A 120 -5.06 -4.14 -12.71
CA LYS A 120 -6.40 -4.64 -13.04
C LYS A 120 -6.37 -5.74 -14.10
N ALA A 121 -5.53 -5.60 -15.12
CA ALA A 121 -5.38 -6.61 -16.17
C ALA A 121 -4.81 -7.93 -15.62
N THR A 122 -3.79 -7.86 -14.76
CA THR A 122 -3.19 -9.02 -14.10
C THR A 122 -4.19 -9.69 -13.16
N LEU A 123 -4.97 -8.91 -12.41
CA LEU A 123 -6.01 -9.44 -11.52
C LEU A 123 -7.12 -10.15 -12.33
N PHE A 124 -7.56 -9.55 -13.43
CA PHE A 124 -8.55 -10.14 -14.33
C PHE A 124 -8.03 -11.44 -14.96
N GLN A 125 -6.78 -11.44 -15.41
CA GLN A 125 -6.16 -12.62 -16.01
C GLN A 125 -6.00 -13.76 -14.99
N GLN A 126 -5.64 -13.46 -13.74
CA GLN A 126 -5.64 -14.45 -12.65
C GLN A 126 -7.04 -15.00 -12.36
N MET A 127 -8.08 -14.17 -12.37
CA MET A 127 -9.47 -14.65 -12.21
C MET A 127 -9.91 -15.57 -13.35
N VAL A 128 -9.53 -15.26 -14.60
CA VAL A 128 -9.85 -16.11 -15.76
C VAL A 128 -9.14 -17.46 -15.66
N ILE A 129 -7.85 -17.47 -15.29
CA ILE A 129 -7.06 -18.70 -15.12
C ILE A 129 -7.62 -19.56 -13.98
N GLN A 130 -7.98 -18.95 -12.84
CA GLN A 130 -8.62 -19.65 -11.72
C GLN A 130 -9.92 -20.34 -12.14
N LYS A 131 -10.77 -19.64 -12.91
CA LYS A 131 -12.04 -20.18 -13.38
C LYS A 131 -11.86 -21.31 -14.41
N GLN A 132 -10.86 -21.20 -15.30
CA GLN A 132 -10.51 -22.29 -16.21
C GLN A 132 -10.00 -23.53 -15.46
N GLN A 133 -9.15 -23.34 -14.45
CA GLN A 133 -8.67 -24.45 -13.62
C GLN A 133 -9.82 -25.13 -12.87
N GLN A 134 -10.77 -24.37 -12.31
CA GLN A 134 -11.97 -24.93 -11.67
C GLN A 134 -12.80 -25.76 -12.66
N ASN A 135 -13.02 -25.26 -13.88
CA ASN A 135 -13.73 -26.00 -14.91
C ASN A 135 -13.01 -27.28 -15.32
N ILE A 136 -11.67 -27.27 -15.40
CA ILE A 136 -10.86 -28.46 -15.71
C ILE A 136 -10.99 -29.50 -14.59
N VAL A 137 -10.89 -29.09 -13.32
CA VAL A 137 -11.04 -29.99 -12.18
C VAL A 137 -12.44 -30.59 -12.15
N GLN A 138 -13.49 -29.80 -12.38
CA GLN A 138 -14.86 -30.30 -12.45
C GLN A 138 -15.06 -31.31 -13.60
N GLN A 139 -14.46 -31.08 -14.77
CA GLN A 139 -14.51 -32.03 -15.88
C GLN A 139 -13.76 -33.33 -15.55
N GLN A 140 -12.60 -33.25 -14.89
CA GLN A 140 -11.85 -34.43 -14.46
C GLN A 140 -12.61 -35.23 -13.39
N GLU A 141 -13.25 -34.54 -12.44
CA GLU A 141 -14.11 -35.18 -11.42
C GLU A 141 -15.31 -35.88 -12.07
N MET A 142 -15.99 -35.25 -13.03
CA MET A 142 -17.09 -35.91 -13.75
C MET A 142 -16.61 -37.14 -14.55
N MET A 143 -15.45 -37.05 -15.22
CA MET A 143 -14.89 -38.18 -15.97
C MET A 143 -14.43 -39.32 -15.07
N ALA A 144 -13.96 -39.03 -13.85
CA ALA A 144 -13.62 -40.06 -12.87
C ALA A 144 -14.88 -40.80 -12.37
N VAL A 145 -15.99 -40.09 -12.17
CA VAL A 145 -17.28 -40.69 -11.77
C VAL A 145 -17.85 -41.59 -12.88
N GLU A 146 -17.74 -41.18 -14.16
CA GLU A 146 -18.19 -42.02 -15.29
C GLU A 146 -17.39 -43.33 -15.41
N ASN A 147 -16.08 -43.32 -15.16
CA ASN A 147 -15.26 -44.54 -15.17
C ASN A 147 -15.56 -45.47 -13.98
N GLU A 148 -15.99 -44.95 -12.83
CA GLU A 148 -16.42 -45.78 -11.69
C GLU A 148 -17.79 -46.43 -11.92
N THR A 149 -18.66 -45.83 -12.73
CA THR A 149 -19.97 -46.43 -13.07
C THR A 149 -19.86 -47.59 -14.07
N ASP A 150 -18.87 -47.58 -14.95
CA ASP A 150 -18.66 -48.66 -15.93
C ASP A 150 -18.09 -49.94 -15.29
N GLU A 151 -17.23 -49.82 -14.27
CA GLU A 151 -16.71 -50.95 -13.47
C GLU A 151 -17.80 -51.61 -12.60
N ALA A 152 -18.82 -50.86 -12.18
CA ALA A 152 -19.96 -51.41 -11.43
C ALA A 152 -20.93 -52.21 -12.33
N GLU A 153 -21.09 -51.81 -13.59
CA GLU A 153 -21.92 -52.55 -14.56
C GLU A 153 -21.22 -53.85 -15.05
N GLU A 154 -19.89 -53.85 -15.22
CA GLU A 154 -19.15 -55.08 -15.54
C GLU A 154 -19.14 -56.11 -14.39
N CYS A 155 -19.20 -55.66 -13.14
CA CYS A 155 -19.16 -56.54 -11.97
C CYS A 155 -20.51 -57.22 -11.69
N THR A 156 -21.64 -56.61 -12.06
CA THR A 156 -22.98 -57.21 -11.89
C THR A 156 -23.35 -58.20 -12.98
N CYS A 157 -22.88 -58.02 -14.22
CA CYS A 157 -23.13 -58.97 -15.31
C CYS A 157 -22.43 -60.33 -15.15
N LYS A 158 -21.35 -60.44 -14.38
CA LYS A 158 -20.68 -61.73 -14.08
C LYS A 158 -21.37 -62.55 -12.98
N ILE A 159 -22.20 -61.93 -12.13
CA ILE A 159 -22.87 -62.62 -11.00
C ILE A 159 -24.15 -63.35 -11.45
N VAL A 160 -24.75 -63.00 -12.59
CA VAL A 160 -26.01 -63.63 -13.08
C VAL A 160 -25.77 -64.84 -14.00
N LEU A 161 -24.51 -65.17 -14.34
CA LEU A 161 -24.14 -66.25 -15.27
C LEU A 161 -23.51 -67.50 -14.63
N VAL A 162 -23.59 -67.68 -13.31
CA VAL A 162 -23.17 -68.93 -12.63
C VAL A 162 -24.37 -69.65 -12.02
#